data_AF-A0A1I2X9J9-F1
#
_entry.id   AF-A0A1I2X9J9-F1
#
_cell.length_a   1.000
_cell.length_b   1.000
_cell.length_c   1.000
_cell.angle_alpha   90.00
_cell.angle_beta   90.00
_cell.angle_gamma   90.00
#
_symmetry.space_group_name_H-M   'P 1'
#
loop_
_entity.id
_entity.type
_entity.pdbx_description
1 polymer ?
#
loop_
_entity_poly.entity_id
_entity_poly.type
_entity_poly.pdbx_seq_one_letter_code
_entity_poly.pdbx_strand_id
1 'polypeptide(L)'
;MLERLLEHLRYAATLKACSEQARHPAERRLFMALAAVHEAKSRTLMRRVEQTGVAKANTEAVSGRGLWAAATGQAGSRARPASPGRSRFPMSGASSRSR
;
A
#
# COMPACT_ATOMS: atom_id res chain seq x y z
N MET A 1 8.24 12.11 8.36
CA MET A 1 7.61 12.58 7.10
C MET A 1 6.60 13.70 7.37
N LEU A 2 5.67 13.52 8.32
CA LEU A 2 4.72 14.55 8.75
C LEU A 2 5.37 15.82 9.30
N GLU A 3 6.40 15.71 10.15
CA GLU A 3 7.12 16.88 10.68
C GLU A 3 7.68 17.76 9.55
N ARG A 4 8.33 17.13 8.56
CA ARG A 4 8.88 17.81 7.39
C ARG A 4 7.79 18.48 6.53
N LEU A 5 6.59 17.90 6.47
CA LEU A 5 5.44 18.53 5.82
C LEU A 5 5.01 19.80 6.58
N LEU A 6 4.90 19.72 7.91
CA LEU A 6 4.54 20.85 8.76
C LEU A 6 5.57 21.98 8.69
N GLU A 7 6.87 21.64 8.61
CA GLU A 7 7.94 22.61 8.38
C GLU A 7 7.74 23.37 7.06
N HIS A 8 7.49 22.67 5.96
CA HIS A 8 7.28 23.32 4.66
C HIS A 8 6.05 24.23 4.66
N LEU A 9 4.96 23.82 5.32
CA LEU A 9 3.76 24.65 5.47
C LEU A 9 4.01 25.89 6.34
N ARG A 10 4.68 25.75 7.48
CA ARG A 10 5.06 26.88 8.34
C ARG A 10 5.93 27.87 7.60
N TYR A 11 6.93 27.38 6.88
CA TYR A 11 7.85 28.24 6.14
C TYR A 11 7.14 28.99 4.99
N ALA A 12 6.23 28.32 4.27
CA ALA A 12 5.41 28.97 3.27
C ALA A 12 4.53 30.09 3.88
N ALA A 13 3.94 29.86 5.05
CA ALA A 13 3.17 30.88 5.76
C ALA A 13 4.03 32.08 6.19
N THR A 14 5.24 31.83 6.73
CA THR A 14 6.19 32.89 7.08
C THR A 14 6.59 33.71 5.85
N LEU A 15 6.90 33.07 4.73
CA LEU A 15 7.26 33.77 3.48
C LEU A 15 6.12 34.65 2.97
N LYS A 16 4.87 34.20 3.07
CA LYS A 16 3.70 35.02 2.72
C LYS A 16 3.59 36.25 3.63
N ALA A 17 3.75 36.08 4.94
CA ALA A 17 3.77 37.21 5.87
C ALA A 17 4.91 38.20 5.55
N CYS A 18 6.11 37.72 5.22
CA CYS A 18 7.21 38.57 4.78
C CYS A 18 6.87 39.35 3.50
N SER A 19 6.16 38.72 2.55
CA SER A 19 5.72 39.38 1.32
C SER A 19 4.65 40.46 1.54
N GLU A 20 3.89 40.41 2.63
CA GLU A 20 2.91 41.45 2.98
C GLU A 20 3.61 42.68 3.55
N GLN A 21 4.73 42.47 4.23
CA GLN A 21 5.55 43.53 4.85
C GLN A 21 6.57 44.14 3.88
N ALA A 22 6.93 43.43 2.81
CA ALA A 22 7.94 43.88 1.85
C ALA A 22 7.47 45.11 1.06
N ARG A 23 8.30 46.16 1.08
CA ARG A 23 8.01 47.45 0.42
C ARG A 23 8.33 47.43 -1.07
N HIS A 24 9.29 46.59 -1.48
CA HIS A 24 9.69 46.50 -2.87
C HIS A 24 8.93 45.40 -3.62
N PRO A 25 8.41 45.68 -4.83
CA PRO A 25 7.63 44.69 -5.59
C PRO A 25 8.47 43.47 -6.00
N ALA A 26 9.78 43.64 -6.21
CA ALA A 26 10.69 42.53 -6.51
C ALA A 26 10.85 41.57 -5.32
N GLU A 27 10.98 42.09 -4.09
CA GLU A 27 11.06 41.29 -2.87
C GLU A 27 9.76 40.52 -2.62
N ARG A 28 8.60 41.18 -2.79
CA ARG A 28 7.29 40.50 -2.69
C ARG A 28 7.20 39.30 -3.63
N ARG A 29 7.64 39.48 -4.89
CA ARG A 29 7.68 38.41 -5.90
C ARG A 29 8.61 37.28 -5.51
N LEU A 30 9.79 37.59 -4.98
CA LEU A 30 10.74 36.58 -4.49
C LEU A 30 10.14 35.75 -3.35
N PHE A 31 9.57 36.40 -2.34
CA PHE A 31 8.95 35.70 -1.21
C PHE A 31 7.78 34.82 -1.66
N MET A 32 6.94 35.31 -2.57
CA MET A 32 5.83 34.53 -3.14
C MET A 32 6.32 33.35 -3.98
N ALA A 33 7.38 33.50 -4.76
CA ALA A 33 7.98 32.41 -5.52
C ALA A 33 8.54 31.32 -4.60
N LEU A 34 9.24 31.71 -3.53
CA LEU A 34 9.75 30.78 -2.52
C LEU A 34 8.59 30.07 -1.79
N ALA A 35 7.52 30.80 -1.45
CA ALA A 35 6.33 30.20 -0.83
C ALA A 35 5.71 29.14 -1.74
N ALA A 36 5.60 29.41 -3.04
CA ALA A 36 5.06 28.46 -4.02
C ALA A 36 5.90 27.17 -4.13
N VAL A 37 7.23 27.27 -4.03
CA VAL A 37 8.12 26.09 -3.99
C VAL A 37 7.85 25.23 -2.76
N HIS A 38 7.71 25.86 -1.59
CA HIS A 38 7.42 25.15 -0.35
C HIS A 38 6.02 24.50 -0.39
N GLU A 39 5.01 25.16 -0.95
CA GLU A 39 3.69 24.55 -1.14
C GLU A 39 3.71 23.36 -2.10
N ALA A 40 4.43 23.45 -3.22
CA ALA A 40 4.56 22.34 -4.16
C ALA A 40 5.20 21.11 -3.50
N LYS A 41 6.21 21.34 -2.66
CA LYS A 41 6.87 20.29 -1.89
C LYS A 41 5.94 19.71 -0.82
N SER A 42 5.17 20.54 -0.13
CA SER A 42 4.13 20.11 0.81
C SER A 42 3.08 19.22 0.13
N ARG A 43 2.56 19.61 -1.04
CA ARG A 43 1.60 18.79 -1.79
C ARG A 43 2.17 17.41 -2.16
N THR A 44 3.43 17.37 -2.54
CA THR A 44 4.12 16.09 -2.84
C THR A 44 4.26 15.23 -1.59
N LEU A 45 4.60 15.82 -0.45
CA LEU A 45 4.70 15.11 0.82
C LEU A 45 3.34 14.63 1.33
N MET A 46 2.27 15.43 1.19
CA MET A 46 0.89 15.03 1.53
C MET A 46 0.48 13.78 0.77
N ARG A 47 0.67 13.75 -0.56
CA ARG A 47 0.36 12.55 -1.38
C ARG A 47 1.13 11.31 -0.91
N ARG A 48 2.39 11.47 -0.49
CA ARG A 48 3.18 10.36 0.06
C ARG A 48 2.65 9.89 1.41
N VAL A 49 2.28 10.81 2.30
CA VAL A 49 1.66 10.48 3.59
C VAL A 49 0.35 9.73 3.37
N GLU A 50 -0.51 10.20 2.47
CA GLU A 50 -1.77 9.54 2.09
C GLU A 50 -1.53 8.12 1.57
N GLN A 51 -0.60 7.95 0.64
CA GLN A 51 -0.22 6.63 0.11
C GLN A 51 0.29 5.68 1.22
N THR A 52 1.05 6.22 2.19
CA THR A 52 1.57 5.43 3.32
C THR A 52 0.46 5.03 4.27
N GLY A 53 -0.50 5.93 4.54
CA GLY A 53 -1.70 5.64 5.33
C GLY A 53 -2.61 4.60 4.66
N VAL A 54 -2.83 4.71 3.35
CA VAL A 54 -3.60 3.74 2.56
C VAL A 54 -2.91 2.37 2.52
N ALA A 55 -1.58 2.33 2.34
CA ALA A 55 -0.82 1.09 2.38
C ALA A 55 -0.93 0.40 3.74
N LYS A 56 -0.82 1.16 4.84
CA LYS A 56 -0.97 0.65 6.21
C LYS A 56 -2.39 0.08 6.47
N ALA A 57 -3.42 0.80 6.05
CA ALA A 57 -4.81 0.35 6.17
C ALA A 57 -5.07 -0.95 5.38
N ASN A 58 -4.48 -1.10 4.19
CA ASN A 58 -4.59 -2.34 3.40
C ASN A 58 -3.86 -3.51 4.04
N THR A 59 -2.69 -3.29 4.66
CA THR A 59 -1.99 -4.37 5.38
C THR A 59 -2.76 -4.86 6.61
N GLU A 60 -3.44 -3.97 7.34
CA GLU A 60 -4.30 -4.35 8.47
C GLU A 60 -5.56 -5.10 7.99
N ALA A 61 -6.15 -4.69 6.85
CA ALA A 61 -7.30 -5.37 6.24
C ALA A 61 -6.97 -6.75 5.63
N VAL A 62 -5.70 -7.01 5.27
CA VAL A 62 -5.22 -8.34 4.85
C VAL A 62 -4.92 -9.22 6.07
N SER A 63 -4.30 -8.66 7.12
CA SER A 63 -4.00 -9.40 8.35
C SER A 63 -5.26 -9.83 9.10
N GLY A 64 -6.32 -8.99 9.11
CA GLY A 64 -7.62 -9.34 9.70
C GLY A 64 -8.36 -10.48 8.99
N ARG A 65 -8.08 -10.74 7.70
CA ARG A 65 -8.65 -11.88 6.97
C ARG A 65 -7.92 -13.19 7.23
N GLY A 66 -6.62 -13.15 7.55
CA GLY A 66 -5.85 -14.35 7.93
C GLY A 66 -6.20 -14.88 9.32
N LEU A 67 -6.58 -14.00 10.25
CA LEU A 67 -6.98 -14.37 11.61
C LEU A 67 -8.38 -14.99 11.70
N TRP A 68 -9.29 -14.63 10.80
CA TRP A 68 -10.64 -15.20 10.80
C TRP A 68 -10.70 -16.65 10.28
N ALA A 69 -9.80 -17.03 9.38
CA ALA A 69 -9.72 -18.40 8.85
C ALA A 69 -9.19 -19.42 9.89
N ALA A 70 -8.41 -18.96 10.89
CA ALA A 70 -7.92 -19.82 11.96
C ALA A 70 -8.93 -19.99 13.11
N ALA A 71 -9.92 -19.09 13.24
CA ALA A 71 -10.93 -19.12 14.30
C ALA A 71 -12.17 -19.95 13.93
N THR A 72 -12.45 -20.14 12.64
CA THR A 72 -13.51 -21.08 12.19
C THR A 72 -12.93 -22.47 12.08
N GLY A 73 -12.99 -23.21 13.19
CA GLY A 73 -12.52 -24.58 13.29
C GLY A 73 -13.03 -25.47 12.15
N GLN A 74 -12.09 -26.03 11.40
CA GLN A 74 -12.30 -27.27 10.67
C GLN A 74 -11.76 -28.41 11.54
N ALA A 75 -12.50 -28.68 12.62
CA ALA A 75 -12.37 -29.89 13.41
C ALA A 75 -13.39 -30.92 12.88
N GLY A 76 -12.87 -31.98 12.27
CA GLY A 76 -13.63 -33.14 11.78
C GLY A 76 -13.00 -33.64 10.48
N SER A 77 -12.39 -34.82 10.37
CA SER A 77 -12.42 -35.99 11.23
C SER A 77 -11.23 -36.87 10.87
N ARG A 78 -10.51 -37.37 11.87
CA ARG A 78 -9.49 -38.40 11.71
C ARG A 78 -10.19 -39.76 11.73
N ALA A 79 -10.13 -40.51 10.63
CA ALA A 79 -10.27 -41.96 10.67
C ALA A 79 -9.57 -42.58 9.45
N ARG A 80 -8.33 -43.02 9.67
CA ARG A 80 -7.73 -44.13 8.91
C ARG A 80 -8.26 -45.41 9.58
N PRO A 81 -8.67 -46.42 8.81
CA PRO A 81 -7.82 -47.62 8.86
C PRO A 81 -7.64 -48.34 7.52
N ALA A 82 -6.48 -49.00 7.45
CA ALA A 82 -6.06 -50.18 6.70
C ALA A 82 -6.84 -50.65 5.44
N SER A 83 -6.09 -50.75 4.33
CA SER A 83 -6.24 -51.68 3.19
C SER A 83 -6.38 -53.15 3.66
N PRO A 84 -6.91 -54.13 2.89
CA PRO A 84 -6.56 -54.41 1.49
C PRO A 84 -7.71 -54.93 0.59
N GLY A 85 -7.64 -54.66 -0.72
CA GLY A 85 -8.58 -55.18 -1.71
C GLY A 85 -7.92 -55.38 -3.05
N ARG A 86 -7.64 -56.64 -3.38
CA ARG A 86 -6.95 -57.11 -4.58
C ARG A 86 -7.98 -57.52 -5.63
N SER A 87 -8.05 -56.82 -6.76
CA SER A 87 -8.63 -57.29 -8.03
C SER A 87 -8.06 -56.38 -9.13
N ARG A 88 -7.02 -56.77 -9.88
CA ARG A 88 -6.90 -57.80 -10.93
C ARG A 88 -7.77 -57.50 -12.16
N PHE A 89 -7.06 -57.34 -13.28
CA PHE A 89 -7.45 -57.40 -14.71
C PHE A 89 -7.61 -56.06 -15.47
N PRO A 90 -7.41 -56.02 -16.81
CA PRO A 90 -6.12 -56.28 -17.48
C PRO A 90 -5.80 -55.34 -18.67
N MET A 91 -4.55 -55.46 -19.17
CA MET A 91 -4.11 -55.45 -20.58
C MET A 91 -4.66 -54.45 -21.62
N SER A 92 -3.71 -53.70 -22.18
CA SER A 92 -3.41 -53.57 -23.61
C SER A 92 -4.43 -53.00 -24.59
N GLY A 93 -4.09 -51.83 -25.13
CA GLY A 93 -4.24 -51.44 -26.53
C GLY A 93 -3.19 -50.36 -26.79
N ALA A 94 -2.02 -50.60 -27.38
CA ALA A 94 -1.73 -51.06 -28.74
C ALA A 94 -2.34 -50.14 -29.83
N SER A 95 -1.43 -49.47 -30.56
CA SER A 95 -1.61 -48.86 -31.88
C SER A 95 -2.51 -47.61 -31.97
N SER A 96 -2.10 -46.50 -32.57
CA SER A 96 -1.54 -46.48 -33.93
C SER A 96 -0.68 -45.24 -34.20
N ARG A 97 0.48 -45.52 -34.79
CA ARG A 97 1.32 -44.63 -35.61
C ARG A 97 0.60 -44.31 -36.94
N SER A 98 1.05 -43.26 -37.63
CA SER A 98 0.78 -42.87 -39.05
C SER A 98 -0.24 -41.72 -39.16
N ARG A 99 0.02 -40.58 -39.80
CA ARG A 99 1.08 -40.10 -40.71
C ARG A 99 1.22 -38.60 -40.50
#